data_AF-A0A9D8ZVM2-F1
#
_entry.id   AF-A0A9D8ZVM2-F1
#
_cell.length_a   1.000
_cell.length_b   1.000
_cell.length_c   1.000
_cell.angle_alpha   90.00
_cell.angle_beta   90.00
_cell.angle_gamma   90.00
#
_symmetry.space_group_name_H-M   'P 1'
#
loop_
_entity.id
_entity.type
_entity.pdbx_description
1 polymer ?
#
loop_
_entity_poly.entity_id
_entity_poly.type
_entity_poly.pdbx_seq_one_letter_code
_entity_poly.pdbx_strand_id
1 'polypeptide(L)'
;MNRSDQLELIYIAQNVFLKAYEKYEEVVQDLSDEEKEQSNMITSIHDSLQNLNRKIKAHLNGKIDVNKLLDEFNFEKGILEGELDLAQNANPRVKRLAKRILVSIDEFLEKAGTGKKSLIPKRFKDPSQFKSKKIAYLLWLVGFFGTLGFQRFYLEKYGTGLGWFATGGAFGLGAAYDLFTLGKQVKEHNSIVEMKFHELRQSEKKQQISGRTDDFYP
;
A
#
# COMPACT_ATOMS: atom_id res chain seq x y z
N MET A 1 2.07 -17.35 8.59
CA MET A 1 2.21 -16.34 7.52
C MET A 1 3.52 -15.60 7.71
N ASN A 2 4.36 -15.44 6.69
CA ASN A 2 5.63 -14.73 6.84
C ASN A 2 5.42 -13.19 6.79
N ARG A 3 6.43 -12.39 7.13
CA ARG A 3 6.33 -10.92 7.15
C ARG A 3 6.05 -10.30 5.77
N SER A 4 6.50 -10.93 4.69
CA SER A 4 6.25 -10.48 3.32
C SER A 4 4.78 -10.67 2.94
N ASP A 5 4.21 -11.82 3.27
CA ASP A 5 2.80 -12.15 3.02
C ASP A 5 1.87 -11.21 3.80
N GLN A 6 2.24 -10.86 5.04
CA GLN A 6 1.49 -9.88 5.86
C GLN A 6 1.47 -8.50 5.20
N LEU A 7 2.60 -8.01 4.69
CA LEU A 7 2.66 -6.71 3.99
C LEU A 7 1.83 -6.72 2.70
N GLU A 8 1.84 -7.83 1.95
CA GLU A 8 1.02 -8.00 0.75
C GLU A 8 -0.47 -7.94 1.09
N LEU A 9 -0.91 -8.60 2.15
CA LEU A 9 -2.31 -8.56 2.59
C LEU A 9 -2.75 -7.18 3.04
N ILE A 10 -1.89 -6.45 3.77
CA ILE A 10 -2.19 -5.08 4.19
C ILE A 10 -2.37 -4.17 2.97
N TYR A 11 -1.53 -4.34 1.95
CA TYR A 11 -1.64 -3.58 0.71
C TYR A 11 -2.96 -3.89 -0.03
N ILE A 12 -3.33 -5.16 -0.15
CA ILE A 12 -4.60 -5.56 -0.77
C ILE A 12 -5.78 -5.02 0.03
N ALA A 13 -5.75 -5.10 1.37
CA ALA A 13 -6.79 -4.58 2.26
C ALA A 13 -6.99 -3.06 2.09
N GLN A 14 -5.90 -2.29 2.00
CA GLN A 14 -5.97 -0.84 1.73
C GLN A 14 -6.58 -0.56 0.36
N ASN A 15 -6.19 -1.30 -0.68
CA ASN A 15 -6.74 -1.11 -2.01
C ASN A 15 -8.23 -1.44 -2.09
N VAL A 16 -8.68 -2.50 -1.41
CA VAL A 16 -10.10 -2.86 -1.33
C VAL A 16 -10.88 -1.77 -0.61
N PHE A 17 -10.38 -1.30 0.54
CA PHE A 17 -10.98 -0.18 1.26
C PHE A 17 -11.07 1.08 0.39
N LEU A 18 -9.99 1.49 -0.27
CA LEU A 18 -9.96 2.70 -1.10
C LEU A 18 -10.95 2.62 -2.27
N LYS A 19 -10.97 1.50 -3.00
CA LYS A 19 -11.92 1.30 -4.11
C LYS A 19 -13.37 1.29 -3.64
N ALA A 20 -13.63 0.67 -2.50
CA ALA A 20 -14.97 0.64 -1.90
C ALA A 20 -15.41 2.04 -1.45
N TYR A 21 -14.49 2.81 -0.85
CA TYR A 21 -14.74 4.18 -0.41
C TYR A 21 -14.98 5.14 -1.58
N GLU A 22 -14.15 5.08 -2.63
CA GLU A 22 -14.35 5.88 -3.84
C GLU A 22 -15.72 5.60 -4.48
N LYS A 23 -16.10 4.33 -4.60
CA LYS A 23 -17.41 3.96 -5.17
C LYS A 23 -18.56 4.37 -4.26
N TYR A 24 -18.39 4.32 -2.95
CA TYR A 24 -19.36 4.80 -1.98
C TYR A 24 -19.60 6.32 -2.15
N GLU A 25 -18.53 7.12 -2.17
CA GLU A 25 -18.63 8.58 -2.36
C GLU A 25 -19.32 8.93 -3.69
N GLU A 26 -18.95 8.25 -4.78
CA GLU A 26 -19.58 8.44 -6.10
C GLU A 26 -21.09 8.21 -6.05
N VAL A 27 -21.53 7.10 -5.42
CA VAL A 27 -22.95 6.75 -5.36
C VAL A 27 -23.71 7.64 -4.38
N VAL A 28 -23.10 8.02 -3.25
CA VAL A 28 -23.74 8.88 -2.25
C VAL A 28 -23.87 10.32 -2.73
N GLN A 29 -22.90 10.82 -3.48
CA GLN A 29 -22.96 12.16 -4.07
C GLN A 29 -24.17 12.33 -5.00
N ASP A 30 -24.57 11.27 -5.70
CA ASP A 30 -25.67 11.26 -6.68
C ASP A 30 -27.06 11.04 -6.06
N LEU A 31 -27.16 10.89 -4.73
CA LEU A 31 -28.42 10.66 -4.02
C LEU A 31 -28.94 11.94 -3.39
N SER A 32 -30.28 12.08 -3.35
CA SER A 32 -30.92 13.15 -2.59
C SER A 32 -30.70 12.96 -1.08
N ASP A 33 -30.83 14.02 -0.30
CA ASP A 33 -30.66 13.93 1.15
C ASP A 33 -31.73 13.03 1.80
N GLU A 34 -32.94 13.03 1.26
CA GLU A 34 -34.02 12.10 1.64
C GLU A 34 -33.65 10.63 1.34
N GLU A 35 -33.04 10.37 0.17
CA GLU A 35 -32.58 9.02 -0.19
C GLU A 35 -31.45 8.53 0.72
N LYS A 36 -30.56 9.44 1.16
CA LYS A 36 -29.48 9.12 2.11
C LYS A 36 -30.05 8.80 3.48
N GLU A 37 -30.93 9.65 3.99
CA GLU A 37 -31.49 9.55 5.34
C GLU A 37 -32.38 8.32 5.50
N GLN A 38 -33.12 7.95 4.45
CA GLN A 38 -33.99 6.76 4.47
C GLN A 38 -33.24 5.45 4.21
N SER A 39 -31.95 5.49 3.83
CA SER A 39 -31.19 4.31 3.47
C SER A 39 -30.32 3.80 4.62
N ASN A 40 -30.86 2.83 5.38
CA ASN A 40 -30.08 2.05 6.35
C ASN A 40 -28.81 1.46 5.72
N MET A 41 -28.91 1.01 4.47
CA MET A 41 -27.79 0.46 3.72
C MET A 41 -26.64 1.46 3.52
N ILE A 42 -26.91 2.74 3.25
CA ILE A 42 -25.85 3.75 3.11
C ILE A 42 -25.14 3.97 4.44
N THR A 43 -25.92 4.04 5.52
CA THR A 43 -25.39 4.16 6.89
C THR A 43 -24.49 2.98 7.23
N SER A 44 -24.96 1.74 6.99
CA SER A 44 -24.19 0.53 7.25
C SER A 44 -22.92 0.44 6.39
N ILE A 45 -22.97 0.85 5.12
CA ILE A 45 -21.76 0.93 4.28
C ILE A 45 -20.78 1.97 4.83
N HIS A 46 -21.25 3.15 5.21
CA HIS A 46 -20.40 4.19 5.78
C HIS A 46 -19.68 3.70 7.03
N ASP A 47 -20.43 3.15 7.98
CA ASP A 47 -19.91 2.66 9.26
C ASP A 47 -18.92 1.51 9.06
N SER A 48 -19.25 0.57 8.16
CA SER A 48 -18.37 -0.54 7.80
C SER A 48 -17.03 -0.02 7.26
N LEU A 49 -17.07 0.92 6.31
CA LEU A 49 -15.86 1.50 5.72
C LEU A 49 -15.02 2.25 6.78
N GLN A 50 -15.65 3.04 7.64
CA GLN A 50 -14.95 3.72 8.73
C GLN A 50 -14.30 2.74 9.71
N ASN A 51 -15.01 1.66 10.08
CA ASN A 51 -14.44 0.65 10.97
C ASN A 51 -13.26 -0.08 10.30
N LEU A 52 -13.39 -0.51 9.04
CA LEU A 52 -12.29 -1.14 8.30
C LEU A 52 -11.05 -0.23 8.22
N ASN A 53 -11.23 1.06 7.91
CA ASN A 53 -10.14 2.04 7.91
C ASN A 53 -9.43 2.11 9.28
N ARG A 54 -10.21 2.15 10.36
CA ARG A 54 -9.69 2.17 11.73
C ARG A 54 -8.89 0.90 12.04
N LYS A 55 -9.38 -0.28 11.64
CA LYS A 55 -8.72 -1.57 11.90
C LYS A 55 -7.46 -1.73 11.06
N ILE A 56 -7.47 -1.34 9.79
CA ILE A 56 -6.27 -1.29 8.93
C ILE A 56 -5.19 -0.41 9.59
N LYS A 57 -5.55 0.80 10.04
CA LYS A 57 -4.62 1.70 10.76
C LYS A 57 -4.14 1.11 12.08
N ALA A 58 -5.01 0.44 12.84
CA ALA A 58 -4.62 -0.23 14.08
C ALA A 58 -3.58 -1.32 13.83
N HIS A 59 -3.75 -2.11 12.77
CA HIS A 59 -2.81 -3.16 12.38
C HIS A 59 -1.46 -2.59 11.93
N LEU A 60 -1.46 -1.55 11.09
CA LEU A 60 -0.24 -0.84 10.67
C LEU A 60 0.59 -0.30 11.85
N ASN A 61 -0.09 0.11 12.91
CA ASN A 61 0.53 0.60 14.14
C ASN A 61 0.91 -0.52 15.11
N GLY A 62 0.77 -1.80 14.72
CA GLY A 62 1.08 -2.97 15.53
C GLY A 62 0.11 -3.20 16.71
N LYS A 63 -1.06 -2.54 16.72
CA LYS A 63 -2.04 -2.65 17.82
C LYS A 63 -2.91 -3.91 17.75
N ILE A 64 -3.12 -4.44 16.55
CA ILE A 64 -3.85 -5.70 16.32
C ILE A 64 -3.05 -6.56 15.34
N ASP A 65 -3.17 -7.88 15.44
CA ASP A 65 -2.57 -8.78 14.48
C ASP A 65 -3.41 -8.91 13.19
N VAL A 66 -2.84 -9.59 12.19
CA VAL A 66 -3.47 -9.74 10.88
C VAL A 66 -4.70 -10.64 10.91
N ASN A 67 -4.75 -11.64 11.78
CA ASN A 67 -5.92 -12.51 11.90
C ASN A 67 -7.09 -11.71 12.46
N LYS A 68 -6.83 -10.89 13.49
CA LYS A 68 -7.84 -9.97 14.02
C LYS A 68 -8.32 -8.97 12.97
N LEU A 69 -7.46 -8.52 12.06
CA LEU A 69 -7.89 -7.68 10.93
C LEU A 69 -8.82 -8.46 9.97
N LEU A 70 -8.48 -9.70 9.62
CA LEU A 70 -9.32 -10.55 8.77
C LEU A 70 -10.68 -10.87 9.41
N ASP A 71 -10.72 -11.09 10.72
CA ASP A 71 -11.98 -11.30 11.45
C ASP A 71 -12.90 -10.08 11.34
N GLU A 72 -12.34 -8.87 11.38
CA GLU A 72 -13.11 -7.64 11.25
C GLU A 72 -13.62 -7.45 9.82
N PHE A 73 -12.83 -7.80 8.79
CA PHE A 73 -13.32 -7.83 7.41
C PHE A 73 -14.47 -8.83 7.22
N ASN A 74 -14.39 -10.03 7.82
CA ASN A 74 -15.49 -10.99 7.81
C ASN A 74 -16.73 -10.48 8.54
N PHE A 75 -16.54 -9.79 9.68
CA PHE A 75 -17.63 -9.21 10.45
C PHE A 75 -18.38 -8.13 9.66
N GLU A 76 -17.66 -7.18 9.08
CA GLU A 76 -18.27 -6.12 8.26
C GLU A 76 -18.94 -6.68 7.00
N LYS A 77 -18.36 -7.72 6.39
CA LYS A 77 -19.01 -8.45 5.31
C LYS A 77 -20.39 -8.97 5.75
N GLY A 78 -20.48 -9.62 6.90
CA GLY A 78 -21.73 -10.17 7.42
C GLY A 78 -22.79 -9.09 7.71
N ILE A 79 -22.38 -7.92 8.20
CA ILE A 79 -23.29 -6.77 8.37
C ILE A 79 -23.87 -6.36 7.01
N LEU A 80 -23.01 -6.18 6.01
CA LEU A 80 -23.43 -5.72 4.69
C LEU A 80 -24.30 -6.75 3.95
N GLU A 81 -24.04 -8.05 4.11
CA GLU A 81 -24.89 -9.13 3.60
C GLU A 81 -26.28 -9.09 4.25
N GLY A 82 -26.33 -8.98 5.58
CA GLY A 82 -27.59 -8.92 6.33
C GLY A 82 -28.45 -7.70 5.92
N GLU A 83 -27.84 -6.53 5.79
CA GLU A 83 -28.53 -5.33 5.31
C GLU A 83 -29.00 -5.48 3.87
N LEU A 84 -28.25 -6.18 3.02
CA LEU A 84 -28.60 -6.35 1.60
C LEU A 84 -29.82 -7.24 1.41
N ASP A 85 -29.95 -8.27 2.25
CA ASP A 85 -31.09 -9.19 2.25
C ASP A 85 -32.37 -8.49 2.72
N LEU A 86 -32.25 -7.55 3.68
CA LEU A 86 -33.36 -6.74 4.18
C LEU A 86 -33.75 -5.59 3.24
N ALA A 87 -32.83 -5.16 2.38
CA ALA A 87 -32.98 -3.99 1.52
C ALA A 87 -33.93 -4.19 0.31
N GLN A 88 -35.01 -4.98 0.41
CA GLN A 88 -35.87 -5.34 -0.74
C GLN A 88 -36.39 -4.13 -1.55
N ASN A 89 -36.70 -3.00 -0.89
CA ASN A 89 -37.18 -1.77 -1.54
C ASN A 89 -36.12 -0.67 -1.69
N ALA A 90 -34.85 -0.95 -1.39
CA ALA A 90 -33.79 0.06 -1.46
C ALA A 90 -33.45 0.44 -2.91
N ASN A 91 -32.92 1.67 -3.07
CA ASN A 91 -32.48 2.20 -4.35
C ASN A 91 -31.55 1.21 -5.09
N PRO A 92 -31.82 0.85 -6.36
CA PRO A 92 -31.00 -0.09 -7.13
C PRO A 92 -29.52 0.30 -7.26
N ARG A 93 -29.17 1.59 -7.19
CA ARG A 93 -27.78 2.08 -7.18
C ARG A 93 -27.07 1.66 -5.89
N VAL A 94 -27.73 1.85 -4.75
CA VAL A 94 -27.22 1.48 -3.42
C VAL A 94 -27.04 -0.03 -3.30
N LYS A 95 -28.00 -0.83 -3.79
CA LYS A 95 -27.84 -2.29 -3.86
C LYS A 95 -26.65 -2.73 -4.70
N ARG A 96 -26.44 -2.08 -5.86
CA ARG A 96 -25.29 -2.37 -6.72
C ARG A 96 -23.97 -1.98 -6.06
N LEU A 97 -23.94 -0.88 -5.31
CA LEU A 97 -22.80 -0.50 -4.50
C LEU A 97 -22.48 -1.56 -3.46
N ALA A 98 -23.45 -1.93 -2.62
CA ALA A 98 -23.29 -2.95 -1.59
C ALA A 98 -22.73 -4.26 -2.16
N LYS A 99 -23.32 -4.76 -3.25
CA LYS A 99 -22.82 -5.96 -3.95
C LYS A 99 -21.38 -5.83 -4.43
N ARG A 100 -20.98 -4.67 -4.97
CA ARG A 100 -19.59 -4.44 -5.42
C ARG A 100 -18.62 -4.42 -4.25
N ILE A 101 -19.01 -3.82 -3.12
CA ILE A 101 -18.19 -3.80 -1.90
C ILE A 101 -18.05 -5.21 -1.34
N LEU A 102 -19.14 -5.99 -1.29
CA LEU A 102 -19.09 -7.38 -0.85
C LEU A 102 -18.15 -8.23 -1.72
N VAL A 103 -18.24 -8.12 -3.05
CA VAL A 103 -17.34 -8.83 -3.97
C VAL A 103 -15.88 -8.45 -3.73
N SER A 104 -15.57 -7.18 -3.48
CA SER A 104 -14.18 -6.77 -3.25
C SER A 104 -13.64 -7.25 -1.91
N ILE A 105 -14.48 -7.30 -0.87
CA ILE A 105 -14.15 -7.89 0.43
C ILE A 105 -13.94 -9.40 0.29
N ASP A 106 -14.82 -10.10 -0.43
CA ASP A 106 -14.70 -11.54 -0.70
C ASP A 106 -13.42 -11.89 -1.43
N GLU A 107 -13.09 -11.15 -2.51
CA GLU A 107 -11.83 -11.35 -3.21
C GLU A 107 -10.62 -11.15 -2.30
N PHE A 108 -10.68 -10.21 -1.35
CA PHE A 108 -9.62 -9.99 -0.38
C PHE A 108 -9.53 -11.14 0.62
N LEU A 109 -10.66 -11.56 1.20
CA LEU A 109 -10.73 -12.65 2.17
C LEU A 109 -10.31 -13.98 1.55
N GLU A 110 -10.68 -14.25 0.31
CA GLU A 110 -10.24 -15.42 -0.45
C GLU A 110 -8.72 -15.38 -0.68
N LYS A 111 -8.16 -14.23 -1.09
CA LYS A 111 -6.71 -14.04 -1.23
C LYS A 111 -5.97 -14.17 0.11
N ALA A 112 -6.62 -13.81 1.22
CA ALA A 112 -6.09 -13.96 2.58
C ALA A 112 -6.13 -15.40 3.08
N GLY A 113 -7.21 -16.14 2.78
CA GLY A 113 -7.40 -17.52 3.21
C GLY A 113 -6.66 -18.57 2.36
N THR A 114 -6.34 -18.27 1.09
CA THR A 114 -5.81 -19.27 0.15
C THR A 114 -4.31 -19.57 0.30
N GLY A 115 -3.50 -18.73 0.94
CA GLY A 115 -2.05 -18.97 1.11
C GLY A 115 -1.25 -19.17 -0.20
N LYS A 116 -1.86 -19.10 -1.39
CA LYS A 116 -1.26 -19.39 -2.70
C LYS A 116 -2.02 -18.69 -3.84
N LYS A 117 -1.61 -17.47 -4.17
CA LYS A 117 -1.26 -16.97 -5.53
C LYS A 117 -1.18 -15.44 -5.51
N SER A 118 0.06 -14.96 -5.56
CA SER A 118 0.47 -13.56 -5.69
C SER A 118 -0.15 -12.88 -6.93
N LEU A 119 -0.96 -11.84 -6.75
CA LEU A 119 -1.60 -11.08 -7.84
C LEU A 119 -1.07 -9.65 -8.01
N ILE A 120 0.14 -9.35 -7.53
CA ILE A 120 0.86 -8.13 -7.92
C ILE A 120 1.65 -8.43 -9.22
N PRO A 121 1.57 -7.59 -10.27
CA PRO A 121 2.51 -7.69 -11.39
C PRO A 121 3.94 -7.52 -10.85
N LYS A 122 4.85 -8.45 -11.20
CA LYS A 122 6.23 -8.57 -10.67
C LYS A 122 7.01 -7.25 -10.47
N ARG A 123 6.66 -6.19 -11.20
CA ARG A 123 7.31 -4.87 -11.16
C ARG A 123 7.03 -4.04 -9.90
N PHE A 124 5.92 -4.27 -9.20
CA PHE A 124 5.60 -3.60 -7.91
C PHE A 124 5.87 -4.48 -6.69
N LYS A 125 6.25 -5.74 -6.94
CA LYS A 125 6.62 -6.74 -5.94
C LYS A 125 8.11 -7.03 -6.05
N ASP A 126 8.95 -6.02 -5.95
CA ASP A 126 10.36 -6.28 -5.76
C ASP A 126 10.85 -5.78 -4.39
N PRO A 127 10.77 -6.63 -3.34
CA PRO A 127 11.42 -6.34 -2.06
C PRO A 127 12.94 -6.16 -2.21
N SER A 128 13.55 -6.44 -3.38
CA SER A 128 14.95 -6.11 -3.67
C SER A 128 15.23 -4.60 -3.74
N GLN A 129 14.21 -3.74 -3.93
CA GLN A 129 14.40 -2.28 -3.96
C GLN A 129 14.68 -1.71 -2.57
N PHE A 130 14.16 -2.35 -1.51
CA PHE A 130 14.52 -1.99 -0.14
C PHE A 130 15.84 -2.66 0.23
N LYS A 131 16.85 -1.84 0.49
CA LYS A 131 18.21 -2.36 0.74
C LYS A 131 18.41 -2.59 2.24
N SER A 132 19.06 -3.70 2.56
CA SER A 132 19.38 -4.07 3.94
C SER A 132 20.71 -3.47 4.37
N LYS A 133 20.73 -2.80 5.53
CA LYS A 133 21.97 -2.29 6.14
C LYS A 133 22.98 -3.40 6.35
N LYS A 134 22.55 -4.57 6.84
CA LYS A 134 23.43 -5.71 7.12
C LYS A 134 24.12 -6.21 5.84
N ILE A 135 23.37 -6.31 4.75
CA ILE A 135 23.90 -6.74 3.44
C ILE A 135 24.84 -5.67 2.86
N ALA A 136 24.50 -4.39 3.02
CA ALA A 136 25.36 -3.30 2.60
C ALA A 136 26.72 -3.32 3.33
N TYR A 137 26.72 -3.52 4.66
CA TYR A 137 27.96 -3.63 5.45
C TYR A 137 28.76 -4.90 5.13
N LEU A 138 28.09 -6.02 4.81
CA LEU A 138 28.74 -7.25 4.37
C LEU A 138 29.44 -7.08 3.02
N LEU A 139 28.77 -6.43 2.07
CA LEU A 139 29.33 -6.10 0.75
C LEU A 139 30.50 -5.10 0.86
N TRP A 140 30.42 -4.16 1.81
CA TRP A 140 31.52 -3.26 2.13
C TRP A 140 32.74 -4.01 2.68
N LEU A 141 32.54 -4.99 3.56
CA LEU A 141 33.62 -5.79 4.16
C LEU A 141 34.32 -6.67 3.13
N VAL A 142 33.56 -7.31 2.24
CA VAL A 142 34.11 -8.08 1.10
C VAL A 142 34.80 -7.14 0.10
N GLY A 143 34.25 -5.94 -0.11
CA GLY A 143 34.83 -4.95 -1.00
C GLY A 143 36.17 -4.36 -0.53
N PHE A 144 36.44 -4.36 0.77
CA PHE A 144 37.70 -3.90 1.37
C PHE A 144 38.90 -4.80 1.00
N PHE A 145 38.68 -6.08 0.71
CA PHE A 145 39.72 -7.09 0.45
C PHE A 145 39.93 -7.45 -1.02
N GLY A 146 39.21 -6.85 -1.97
CA GLY A 146 39.41 -7.20 -3.37
C GLY A 146 38.64 -6.42 -4.43
N THR A 147 37.60 -5.66 -4.08
CA THR A 147 36.73 -5.03 -5.09
C THR A 147 36.03 -3.77 -4.53
N LEU A 148 36.56 -2.61 -4.88
CA LEU A 148 36.16 -1.32 -4.33
C LEU A 148 34.86 -0.85 -4.98
N GLY A 149 33.73 -0.91 -4.26
CA GLY A 149 32.48 -0.26 -4.66
C GLY A 149 31.23 -1.14 -4.76
N PHE A 150 31.26 -2.44 -4.41
CA PHE A 150 30.06 -3.29 -4.50
C PHE A 150 28.88 -2.83 -3.64
N GLN A 151 29.13 -2.27 -2.46
CA GLN A 151 28.05 -1.69 -1.65
C GLN A 151 27.32 -0.53 -2.36
N ARG A 152 27.99 0.17 -3.29
CA ARG A 152 27.39 1.28 -4.06
C ARG A 152 26.58 0.78 -5.25
N PHE A 153 27.01 -0.30 -5.88
CA PHE A 153 26.20 -1.00 -6.89
C PHE A 153 24.94 -1.63 -6.27
N TYR A 154 25.05 -2.15 -5.04
CA TYR A 154 23.89 -2.64 -4.28
C TYR A 154 22.87 -1.53 -3.96
N LEU A 155 23.32 -0.29 -3.76
CA LEU A 155 22.49 0.89 -3.58
C LEU A 155 22.08 1.57 -4.91
N GLU A 156 22.33 0.91 -6.05
CA GLU A 156 22.01 1.38 -7.41
C GLU A 156 22.69 2.70 -7.81
N LYS A 157 23.80 3.05 -7.14
CA LYS A 157 24.61 4.24 -7.43
C LYS A 157 25.71 3.93 -8.45
N TYR A 158 25.33 3.44 -9.63
CA TYR A 158 26.23 2.93 -10.67
C TYR A 158 27.31 3.93 -11.09
N GLY A 159 26.98 5.21 -11.26
CA GLY A 159 27.96 6.24 -11.66
C GLY A 159 29.07 6.43 -10.62
N THR A 160 28.70 6.56 -9.33
CA THR A 160 29.70 6.67 -8.26
C THR A 160 30.43 5.36 -8.02
N GLY A 161 29.75 4.21 -8.16
CA GLY A 161 30.37 2.89 -8.04
C GLY A 161 31.44 2.66 -9.11
N LEU A 162 31.16 3.05 -10.36
CA LEU A 162 32.10 2.94 -11.47
C LEU A 162 33.28 3.92 -11.33
N GLY A 163 33.03 5.15 -10.85
CA GLY A 163 34.10 6.10 -10.52
C GLY A 163 35.02 5.61 -9.40
N TRP A 164 34.47 5.00 -8.36
CA TRP A 164 35.25 4.37 -7.28
C TRP A 164 36.02 3.14 -7.75
N PHE A 165 35.44 2.36 -8.66
CA PHE A 165 36.10 1.21 -9.27
C PHE A 165 37.26 1.62 -10.18
N ALA A 166 37.06 2.64 -11.03
CA ALA A 166 38.07 3.15 -11.96
C ALA A 166 39.24 3.86 -11.25
N THR A 167 39.00 4.43 -10.07
CA THR A 167 40.03 5.08 -9.23
C THR A 167 40.68 4.13 -8.23
N GLY A 168 40.31 2.84 -8.25
CA GLY A 168 40.84 1.84 -7.32
C GLY A 168 40.56 2.19 -5.87
N GLY A 169 39.35 2.69 -5.56
CA GLY A 169 38.97 3.04 -4.18
C GLY A 169 39.83 4.14 -3.55
N ALA A 170 40.55 4.92 -4.35
CA ALA A 170 41.53 5.94 -3.97
C ALA A 170 42.32 5.63 -2.67
N PHE A 171 42.94 4.45 -2.57
CA PHE A 171 43.78 3.97 -1.44
C PHE A 171 43.06 3.70 -0.10
N GLY A 172 41.79 3.30 -0.11
CA GLY A 172 41.08 2.83 1.10
C GLY A 172 40.43 3.92 1.95
N LEU A 173 40.74 5.19 1.66
CA LEU A 173 40.03 6.34 2.23
C LEU A 173 38.54 6.36 1.86
N GLY A 174 38.21 5.90 0.64
CA GLY A 174 36.82 5.75 0.20
C GLY A 174 36.03 4.73 1.00
N ALA A 175 36.67 3.64 1.41
CA ALA A 175 36.04 2.63 2.24
C ALA A 175 35.82 3.13 3.67
N ALA A 176 36.78 3.85 4.25
CA ALA A 176 36.62 4.49 5.56
C ALA A 176 35.45 5.50 5.55
N TYR A 177 35.35 6.33 4.51
CA TYR A 177 34.22 7.26 4.34
C TYR A 177 32.86 6.54 4.20
N ASP A 178 32.83 5.42 3.46
CA ASP A 178 31.62 4.62 3.30
C ASP A 178 31.18 3.98 4.63
N LEU A 179 32.08 3.56 5.52
CA LEU A 179 31.70 2.93 6.80
C LEU A 179 30.76 3.82 7.64
N PHE A 180 31.06 5.12 7.72
CA PHE A 180 30.27 6.09 8.48
C PHE A 180 29.01 6.53 7.74
N THR A 181 29.03 6.55 6.41
CA THR A 181 27.92 7.08 5.61
C THR A 181 26.94 6.02 5.14
N LEU A 182 27.31 4.74 5.09
CA LEU A 182 26.50 3.66 4.50
C LEU A 182 25.13 3.50 5.15
N GLY A 183 25.06 3.59 6.48
CA GLY A 183 23.79 3.55 7.21
C GLY A 183 22.83 4.67 6.83
N LYS A 184 23.36 5.88 6.55
CA LYS A 184 22.59 7.03 6.05
C LYS A 184 22.19 6.82 4.60
N GLN A 185 23.10 6.33 3.76
CA GLN A 185 22.82 6.07 2.35
C GLN A 185 21.73 5.00 2.13
N VAL A 186 21.71 3.94 2.95
CA VAL A 186 20.63 2.93 2.92
C VAL A 186 19.30 3.54 3.34
N LYS A 187 19.29 4.38 4.39
CA LYS A 187 18.07 5.06 4.86
C LYS A 187 17.54 6.02 3.78
N GLU A 188 18.43 6.76 3.14
CA GLU A 188 18.11 7.70 2.07
C GLU A 188 17.54 6.99 0.83
N HIS A 189 18.17 5.91 0.37
CA HIS A 189 17.65 5.10 -0.74
C HIS A 189 16.25 4.57 -0.43
N ASN A 190 16.05 3.99 0.76
CA ASN A 190 14.74 3.49 1.17
C ASN A 190 13.70 4.62 1.30
N SER A 191 14.09 5.81 1.77
CA SER A 191 13.20 6.98 1.82
C SER A 191 12.86 7.54 0.43
N ILE A 192 13.76 7.44 -0.54
CA ILE A 192 13.49 7.84 -1.94
C ILE A 192 12.50 6.87 -2.58
N VAL A 193 12.67 5.56 -2.35
CA VAL A 193 11.71 4.55 -2.76
C VAL A 193 10.33 4.86 -2.15
N GLU A 194 10.30 5.14 -0.85
CA GLU A 194 9.08 5.55 -0.13
C GLU A 194 8.49 6.86 -0.67
N MET A 195 9.30 7.88 -0.95
CA MET A 195 8.85 9.14 -1.55
C MET A 195 8.27 8.94 -2.95
N LYS A 196 8.86 8.09 -3.81
CA LYS A 196 8.27 7.75 -5.11
C LYS A 196 6.91 7.09 -4.95
N PHE A 197 6.74 6.22 -3.95
CA PHE A 197 5.43 5.68 -3.59
C PHE A 197 4.45 6.76 -3.11
N HIS A 198 4.92 7.80 -2.42
CA HIS A 198 4.08 8.92 -2.00
C HIS A 198 3.77 9.90 -3.13
N GLU A 199 4.72 10.22 -4.00
CA GLU A 199 4.55 11.08 -5.19
C GLU A 199 3.56 10.46 -6.16
N LEU A 200 3.61 9.14 -6.38
CA LEU A 200 2.62 8.44 -7.20
C LEU A 200 1.21 8.60 -6.60
N ARG A 201 1.07 8.39 -5.29
CA ARG A 201 -0.20 8.65 -4.56
C ARG A 201 -0.64 10.11 -4.59
N GLN A 202 0.29 11.06 -4.65
CA GLN A 202 -0.03 12.49 -4.77
C GLN A 202 -0.36 12.90 -6.21
N SER A 203 0.25 12.27 -7.22
CA SER A 203 -0.09 12.47 -8.63
C SER A 203 -1.46 11.90 -8.96
N GLU A 204 -1.84 10.77 -8.34
CA GLU A 204 -3.21 10.24 -8.40
C GLU A 204 -4.20 11.21 -7.77
N LYS A 205 -3.89 11.77 -6.58
CA LYS A 205 -4.70 12.83 -5.95
C LYS A 205 -4.78 14.12 -6.79
N LYS A 206 -3.68 14.56 -7.43
CA LYS A 206 -3.68 15.76 -8.29
C LYS A 206 -4.41 15.54 -9.62
N GLN A 207 -4.38 14.34 -10.19
CA GLN A 207 -5.23 14.01 -11.35
C GLN A 207 -6.71 13.95 -10.96
N GLN A 208 -7.04 13.47 -9.75
CA GLN A 208 -8.39 13.58 -9.17
C GLN A 208 -8.84 15.02 -8.87
N ILE A 209 -7.92 15.98 -8.73
CA ILE A 209 -8.22 17.41 -8.45
C ILE A 209 -8.20 18.27 -9.73
N SER A 210 -7.25 18.05 -10.65
CA SER A 210 -7.16 18.77 -11.93
C SER A 210 -8.25 18.37 -12.92
N GLY A 211 -8.74 17.13 -12.87
CA GLY A 211 -9.95 16.73 -13.59
C GLY A 211 -11.25 17.27 -12.97
N ARG A 212 -11.15 18.13 -11.93
CA ARG A 212 -12.29 18.75 -11.23
C ARG A 212 -12.37 20.28 -11.46
N THR A 213 -11.36 20.90 -12.07
CA THR A 213 -11.31 22.38 -12.24
C THR A 213 -11.60 22.87 -13.65
N ASP A 214 -11.66 21.99 -14.65
CA ASP A 214 -11.93 22.41 -16.04
C ASP A 214 -13.44 22.62 -16.30
N ASP A 215 -14.31 22.24 -15.34
CA ASP A 215 -15.77 22.20 -15.52
C ASP A 215 -16.59 23.09 -14.54
N PHE A 216 -15.99 24.10 -13.90
CA PHE A 216 -16.70 25.05 -13.01
C PHE A 216 -16.10 26.46 -13.23
N TYR A 217 -16.64 27.43 -13.99
CA TYR A 217 -17.98 28.00 -14.22
C TYR A 217 -17.88 28.96 -15.44
N PRO A 218 -19.00 29.50 -15.97
CA PRO A 218 -20.11 28.86 -16.67
C PRO A 218 -19.88 28.75 -18.20
#